data_AF-A0A0G0QJG6-F1
#
_entry.id   AF-A0A0G0QJG6-F1
#
_cell.length_a   1.000
_cell.length_b   1.000
_cell.length_c   1.000
_cell.angle_alpha   90.00
_cell.angle_beta   90.00
_cell.angle_gamma   90.00
#
_symmetry.space_group_name_H-M   'P 1'
#
loop_
_entity.id
_entity.type
_entity.pdbx_description
1 polymer ?
#
loop_
_entity_poly.entity_id
_entity_poly.type
_entity_poly.pdbx_seq_one_letter_code
_entity_poly.pdbx_strand_id
1 'polypeptide(L)'
;MDEASIRSKMNQVISMMTSDLGSLRTGRATPALVDDLSVVVYGGQQKLKIKELASISTPDHQTLVIDPWDKSIIGEIRQGILAANVGMNPSVDGQIIRISFPPMTTEDREK
;
A
#
# COMPACT_ATOMS: atom_id res chain seq x y z
N MET A 1 -40.95 10.72 10.33
CA MET A 1 -39.85 9.73 10.31
C MET A 1 -39.35 9.68 8.89
N ASP A 2 -38.34 10.48 8.61
CA ASP A 2 -38.05 11.03 7.29
C ASP A 2 -37.27 10.04 6.44
N GLU A 3 -37.85 9.60 5.31
CA GLU A 3 -37.29 8.60 4.39
C GLU A 3 -35.89 8.98 3.89
N ALA A 4 -35.64 10.27 3.70
CA ALA A 4 -34.33 10.80 3.30
C ALA A 4 -33.22 10.54 4.34
N SER A 5 -33.56 10.56 5.63
CA SER A 5 -32.59 10.32 6.71
C SER A 5 -32.20 8.83 6.80
N ILE A 6 -33.15 7.92 6.52
CA ILE A 6 -32.92 6.47 6.48
C ILE A 6 -32.00 6.10 5.31
N ARG A 7 -32.25 6.64 4.11
CA ARG A 7 -31.37 6.44 2.94
C ARG A 7 -29.95 6.94 3.18
N SER A 8 -29.80 8.09 3.84
CA SER A 8 -28.47 8.63 4.17
C SER A 8 -27.71 7.72 5.15
N LYS A 9 -28.38 7.23 6.20
CA LYS A 9 -27.82 6.24 7.14
C LYS A 9 -27.43 4.93 6.46
N MET A 10 -28.27 4.41 5.56
CA MET A 10 -27.96 3.20 4.79
C MET A 10 -26.71 3.37 3.93
N ASN A 11 -26.59 4.50 3.20
CA ASN A 11 -25.39 4.78 2.40
C ASN A 11 -24.14 4.94 3.27
N GLN A 12 -24.27 5.54 4.46
CA GLN A 12 -23.16 5.67 5.39
C GLN A 12 -22.68 4.31 5.93
N VAL A 13 -23.62 3.41 6.24
CA VAL A 13 -23.30 2.03 6.67
C VAL A 13 -22.62 1.25 5.53
N ILE A 14 -23.09 1.37 4.29
CA ILE A 14 -22.45 0.73 3.13
C ILE A 14 -21.04 1.29 2.90
N SER A 15 -20.85 2.60 3.04
CA SER A 15 -19.55 3.24 2.91
C SER A 15 -18.57 2.80 4.01
N MET A 16 -19.03 2.71 5.26
CA MET A 16 -18.25 2.18 6.38
C MET A 16 -17.88 0.71 6.14
N MET A 17 -18.84 -0.13 5.74
CA MET A 17 -18.58 -1.54 5.45
C MET A 17 -17.58 -1.74 4.30
N THR A 18 -17.66 -0.90 3.26
CA THR A 18 -16.71 -0.94 2.13
C THR A 18 -15.30 -0.52 2.56
N SER A 19 -15.20 0.49 3.42
CA SER A 19 -13.92 0.96 3.98
C SER A 19 -13.30 -0.08 4.92
N ASP A 20 -14.13 -0.74 5.72
CA ASP A 20 -13.72 -1.81 6.64
C ASP A 20 -13.21 -3.04 5.86
N LEU A 21 -13.94 -3.44 4.81
CA LEU A 21 -13.51 -4.48 3.87
C LEU A 21 -12.24 -4.13 3.09
N GLY A 22 -12.00 -2.84 2.80
CA GLY A 22 -10.75 -2.37 2.20
C GLY A 22 -9.56 -2.37 3.17
N SER A 23 -9.84 -2.19 4.47
CA SER A 23 -8.85 -2.22 5.55
C SER A 23 -8.48 -3.64 5.99
N LEU A 24 -9.38 -4.60 5.77
CA LEU A 24 -9.14 -6.02 6.01
C LEU A 24 -7.98 -6.51 5.13
N ARG A 25 -6.86 -6.83 5.80
CA ARG A 25 -5.63 -7.37 5.19
C ARG A 25 -5.90 -8.77 4.64
N THR A 26 -6.43 -8.85 3.43
CA THR A 26 -6.78 -10.12 2.74
C THR A 26 -5.57 -10.96 2.31
N GLY A 27 -4.35 -10.65 2.77
CA GLY A 27 -3.14 -11.35 2.36
C GLY A 27 -2.77 -11.19 0.89
N ARG A 28 -3.48 -10.32 0.16
CA ARG A 28 -3.17 -9.96 -1.22
C ARG A 28 -2.23 -8.77 -1.19
N ALA A 29 -1.15 -8.85 -1.95
CA ALA A 29 -0.30 -7.71 -2.25
C ALA A 29 -1.14 -6.67 -3.03
N THR A 30 -1.85 -5.80 -2.33
CA THR A 30 -2.62 -4.72 -2.95
C THR A 30 -1.73 -3.50 -3.10
N PRO A 31 -1.70 -2.87 -4.28
CA PRO A 31 -0.88 -1.69 -4.52
C PRO A 31 -1.29 -0.52 -3.62
N ALA A 32 -2.54 -0.50 -3.16
CA ALA A 32 -3.09 0.48 -2.21
C ALA A 32 -2.34 0.54 -0.86
N LEU A 33 -1.74 -0.57 -0.40
CA LEU A 33 -0.97 -0.60 0.86
C LEU A 33 0.30 0.25 0.81
N VAL A 34 0.86 0.39 -0.39
CA VAL A 34 2.10 1.14 -0.60
C VAL A 34 1.83 2.50 -1.27
N ASP A 35 0.70 2.65 -1.97
CA ASP A 35 0.21 3.90 -2.58
C ASP A 35 0.12 5.06 -1.58
N ASP A 36 -0.38 4.81 -0.36
CA ASP A 36 -0.57 5.85 0.66
C ASP A 36 0.68 6.14 1.50
N LEU A 37 1.72 5.31 1.38
CA LEU A 37 2.97 5.54 2.13
C LEU A 37 3.65 6.81 1.62
N SER A 38 3.81 7.76 2.54
CA SER A 38 4.53 9.00 2.30
C SER A 38 6.02 8.76 2.55
N VAL A 39 6.82 8.88 1.50
CA VAL A 39 8.27 8.75 1.59
C VAL A 39 8.93 10.11 1.47
N VAL A 40 9.95 10.33 2.29
CA VAL A 40 10.83 11.48 2.20
C VAL A 40 11.86 11.20 1.12
N VAL A 41 11.86 12.04 0.08
CA VAL A 41 12.81 11.95 -1.04
C VAL A 41 13.62 13.23 -1.18
N TYR A 42 14.71 13.14 -1.94
CA TYR A 42 15.66 14.22 -2.20
C TYR A 42 16.24 14.83 -0.92
N GLY A 43 16.67 13.99 0.03
CA GLY A 43 17.40 14.41 1.22
C GLY A 43 16.58 15.20 2.25
N GLY A 44 15.26 15.01 2.29
CA GLY A 44 14.40 15.69 3.27
C GLY A 44 13.53 16.81 2.72
N GLN A 45 13.65 17.12 1.42
CA GLN A 45 13.02 18.31 0.85
C GLN A 45 11.55 18.11 0.50
N GLN A 46 11.12 16.89 0.16
CA GLN A 46 9.74 16.62 -0.24
C GLN A 46 9.23 15.28 0.33
N LYS A 47 8.01 15.33 0.90
CA LYS A 47 7.23 14.15 1.24
C LYS A 47 6.26 13.91 0.09
N LEU A 48 6.49 12.84 -0.66
CA LEU A 48 5.64 12.46 -1.79
C LEU A 48 5.12 11.05 -1.56
N LYS A 49 3.93 10.77 -2.08
CA LYS A 49 3.37 9.43 -2.05
C LYS A 49 4.11 8.55 -3.04
N ILE A 50 4.28 7.27 -2.73
CA ILE A 50 4.94 6.32 -3.65
C ILE A 50 4.27 6.34 -5.03
N LYS A 51 2.94 6.51 -5.10
CA LYS A 51 2.16 6.61 -6.34
C LYS A 51 2.65 7.68 -7.31
N GLU A 52 3.10 8.80 -6.77
CA GLU A 52 3.53 9.96 -7.57
C GLU A 52 4.97 9.79 -8.06
N LEU A 53 5.75 9.02 -7.32
CA LEU A 53 7.17 8.79 -7.58
C LEU A 53 7.44 7.52 -8.40
N ALA A 54 6.47 6.61 -8.49
CA ALA A 54 6.65 5.32 -9.11
C ALA A 54 5.35 4.72 -9.68
N SER A 55 5.48 3.92 -10.73
CA SER A 55 4.45 3.03 -11.20
C SER A 55 4.39 1.78 -10.33
N ILE A 56 3.21 1.48 -9.78
CA ILE A 56 3.01 0.33 -8.90
C ILE A 56 2.29 -0.76 -9.70
N SER A 57 2.90 -1.94 -9.81
CA SER A 57 2.36 -3.09 -10.52
C SER A 57 2.42 -4.35 -9.67
N THR A 58 1.40 -5.21 -9.76
CA THR A 58 1.34 -6.49 -9.05
C THR A 58 1.43 -7.63 -10.05
N PRO A 59 2.65 -8.12 -10.39
CA PRO A 59 2.78 -9.27 -11.28
C PRO A 59 2.26 -10.58 -10.66
N ASP A 60 2.31 -10.70 -9.33
CA ASP A 60 1.80 -11.85 -8.60
C ASP A 60 1.07 -11.40 -7.32
N HIS A 61 0.16 -12.23 -6.79
CA HIS A 61 -0.58 -11.92 -5.57
C HIS A 61 0.30 -11.77 -4.31
N GLN A 62 1.54 -12.27 -4.34
CA GLN A 62 2.52 -12.16 -3.27
C GLN A 62 3.66 -11.18 -3.58
N THR A 63 3.69 -10.60 -4.79
CA THR A 63 4.81 -9.73 -5.21
C THR A 63 4.28 -8.40 -5.72
N LEU A 64 4.74 -7.31 -5.09
CA LEU A 64 4.55 -5.96 -5.59
C LEU A 64 5.84 -5.47 -6.25
N VAL A 65 5.71 -4.85 -7.41
CA VAL A 65 6.79 -4.19 -8.12
C VAL A 65 6.50 -2.70 -8.17
N ILE A 66 7.49 -1.91 -7.78
CA ILE A 66 7.47 -0.46 -7.78
C ILE A 66 8.57 -0.04 -8.75
N ASP A 67 8.18 0.58 -9.85
CA ASP A 67 9.06 1.11 -10.89
C ASP A 67 9.14 2.64 -10.75
N PRO A 68 10.16 3.18 -10.08
CA PRO A 68 10.30 4.61 -9.87
C PRO A 68 10.70 5.34 -11.16
N TRP A 69 10.11 6.51 -11.38
CA TRP A 69 10.41 7.36 -12.54
C TRP A 69 11.86 7.88 -12.51
N ASP A 70 12.38 8.11 -11.30
CA ASP A 70 13.75 8.55 -11.06
C ASP A 70 14.53 7.46 -10.29
N LYS A 71 15.72 7.14 -10.78
CA LYS A 71 16.56 6.06 -10.23
C LYS A 71 17.34 6.52 -9.00
N SER A 72 17.52 7.83 -8.84
CA SER A 72 18.29 8.43 -7.74
C SER A 72 17.56 8.24 -6.40
N ILE A 73 16.23 8.19 -6.43
CA ILE A 73 15.37 8.06 -5.26
C ILE A 73 15.11 6.60 -4.85
N ILE A 74 15.65 5.60 -5.58
CA ILE A 74 15.47 4.16 -5.25
C ILE A 74 15.93 3.86 -3.82
N GLY A 75 17.07 4.43 -3.40
CA GLY A 75 17.63 4.23 -2.06
C GLY A 75 16.75 4.84 -0.97
N GLU A 76 16.18 6.02 -1.23
CA GLU A 76 15.29 6.73 -0.31
C GLU A 76 13.93 6.03 -0.21
N ILE A 77 13.37 5.57 -1.33
CA ILE A 77 12.15 4.76 -1.37
C ILE A 77 12.33 3.47 -0.58
N ARG A 78 13.45 2.75 -0.79
CA ARG A 78 13.76 1.53 -0.02
C ARG A 78 13.79 1.80 1.48
N GLN A 79 14.46 2.88 1.91
CA GLN A 79 14.54 3.25 3.32
C GLN A 79 13.20 3.71 3.88
N GLY A 80 12.40 4.45 3.10
CA GLY A 80 11.05 4.87 3.49
C GLY A 80 10.11 3.69 3.69
N ILE A 81 10.17 2.68 2.82
CA ILE A 81 9.37 1.45 2.96
C ILE A 81 9.81 0.64 4.18
N LEU A 82 11.12 0.54 4.45
CA LEU A 82 11.63 -0.11 5.65
C LEU A 82 11.22 0.64 6.93
N ALA A 83 11.29 1.97 6.92
CA ALA A 83 10.91 2.83 8.04
C ALA A 83 9.39 2.81 8.30
N ALA A 84 8.57 2.63 7.26
CA ALA A 84 7.13 2.45 7.37
C ALA A 84 6.73 1.14 8.11
N ASN A 85 7.69 0.28 8.44
CA ASN A 85 7.55 -0.87 9.33
C ASN A 85 6.41 -1.83 8.94
N VAL A 86 6.21 -2.04 7.64
CA VAL A 86 5.14 -2.93 7.14
C VAL A 86 5.52 -4.42 7.26
N GLY A 87 6.66 -4.75 7.87
CA GLY A 87 7.13 -6.14 7.99
C GLY A 87 7.52 -6.76 6.65
N MET A 88 7.76 -5.93 5.63
CA MET A 88 8.07 -6.35 4.26
C MET A 88 9.52 -6.02 3.94
N ASN A 89 10.17 -6.91 3.18
CA ASN A 89 11.56 -6.70 2.74
C ASN A 89 11.56 -6.22 1.27
N PRO A 90 11.81 -4.92 1.00
CA PRO A 90 12.00 -4.43 -0.36
C PRO A 90 13.37 -4.89 -0.90
N SER A 91 13.35 -5.71 -1.94
CA SER A 91 14.53 -6.08 -2.73
C SER A 91 14.65 -5.17 -3.94
N VAL A 92 15.87 -4.72 -4.26
CA VAL A 92 16.12 -3.85 -5.42
C VAL A 92 16.69 -4.70 -6.55
N ASP A 93 15.97 -4.78 -7.67
CA ASP A 93 16.39 -5.50 -8.87
C ASP A 93 16.81 -4.47 -9.94
N GLY A 94 17.98 -3.86 -9.72
CA GLY A 94 18.56 -2.83 -10.57
C GLY A 94 17.77 -1.52 -10.59
N GLN A 95 16.71 -1.48 -11.39
CA GLN A 95 15.86 -0.32 -11.66
C GLN A 95 14.53 -0.36 -10.89
N ILE A 96 14.08 -1.56 -10.53
CA ILE A 96 12.77 -1.78 -9.88
C ILE A 96 12.94 -2.18 -8.42
N ILE A 97 11.98 -1.81 -7.60
CA ILE A 97 11.88 -2.23 -6.20
C ILE A 97 10.80 -3.30 -6.11
N ARG A 98 11.19 -4.50 -5.70
CA ARG A 98 10.32 -5.66 -5.52
C ARG A 98 10.06 -5.88 -4.04
N ILE A 99 8.80 -5.87 -3.65
CA ILE A 99 8.38 -6.24 -2.31
C ILE A 99 7.73 -7.62 -2.38
N SER A 100 8.36 -8.60 -1.74
CA SER A 100 7.76 -9.92 -1.54
C SER A 100 7.01 -9.93 -0.22
N PHE A 101 5.70 -10.20 -0.29
CA PHE A 101 4.88 -10.47 0.87
C PHE A 101 5.08 -11.94 1.23
N PRO A 102 5.51 -12.28 2.45
CA PRO A 102 5.47 -13.66 2.89
C PRO A 102 4.02 -14.16 2.81
N PRO A 103 3.79 -15.43 2.43
CA PRO A 103 2.44 -15.99 2.48
C PRO A 103 1.93 -15.87 3.92
N MET A 104 0.70 -15.39 4.11
CA MET A 104 0.05 -15.47 5.42
C MET A 104 0.14 -16.91 5.89
N THR A 105 0.90 -17.16 6.96
CA THR A 105 0.89 -18.45 7.62
C THR A 105 -0.52 -18.68 8.16
N THR A 106 -0.89 -19.95 8.32
CA THR A 106 -2.22 -20.39 8.77
C THR A 106 -2.72 -19.63 10.01
N GLU A 107 -1.82 -19.08 10.83
CA GLU A 107 -2.11 -18.34 12.06
C GLU A 107 -2.70 -16.93 11.87
N ASP A 108 -2.44 -16.24 10.75
CA ASP A 108 -3.04 -14.91 10.48
C ASP A 108 -4.42 -15.00 9.82
N ARG A 109 -4.89 -16.21 9.45
CA ARG A 109 -6.22 -16.44 8.86
C ARG A 109 -7.32 -16.67 9.90
N GLU A 110 -6.96 -16.98 11.15
CA GLU A 110 -7.91 -17.33 12.22
C GLU A 110 -8.14 -16.18 13.23
N LYS A 111 -7.55 -15.00 13.00
CA LYS A 111 -7.76 -13.80 13.85
C LYS A 111 -8.62 -12.73 13.19
#